data_AF-A0A527XZK1-F1
#
_entry.id   AF-A0A527XZK1-F1
#
_cell.length_a   1.000
_cell.length_b   1.000
_cell.length_c   1.000
_cell.angle_alpha   90.00
_cell.angle_beta   90.00
_cell.angle_gamma   90.00
#
_symmetry.space_group_name_H-M   'P 1'
#
loop_
_entity.id
_entity.type
_entity.pdbx_description
1 polymer ?
#
loop_
_entity_poly.entity_id
_entity_poly.type
_entity_poly.pdbx_seq_one_letter_code
_entity_poly.pdbx_strand_id
1 'polypeptide(L)'
;QMKTMSEAAATSREVAAASDIVFICVTGSREVEAIIRGPGGLKEGLRKGSVVVDCSTSDPVSTVALAAELKALGVDYVDAPLSRTPKEAWEGTLDAMVGAPDPVFARLKPVIETWAGRIVHIGDTGDGHRMKLL
;
A
#
# COMPACT_ATOMS: atom_id res chain seq x y z
N GLN A 1 -15.37 -5.24 -21.19
CA GLN A 1 -14.54 -6.05 -20.27
C GLN A 1 -13.12 -5.50 -20.33
N MET A 2 -12.66 -4.86 -19.26
CA MET A 2 -11.28 -4.36 -19.19
C MET A 2 -10.37 -5.59 -19.03
N LYS A 3 -9.60 -5.90 -20.07
CA LYS A 3 -8.69 -7.04 -20.09
C LYS A 3 -7.49 -6.67 -19.22
N THR A 4 -7.50 -7.04 -17.95
CA THR A 4 -6.37 -6.78 -17.05
C THR A 4 -5.21 -7.66 -17.52
N MET A 5 -4.20 -7.06 -18.15
CA MET A 5 -2.93 -7.75 -18.41
C MET A 5 -2.15 -7.75 -17.09
N SER A 6 -1.89 -8.92 -16.55
CA SER A 6 -0.96 -9.10 -15.44
C SER A 6 0.38 -9.58 -16.01
N GLU A 7 1.45 -8.87 -15.69
CA GLU A 7 2.82 -9.25 -16.05
C GLU A 7 3.63 -9.50 -14.77
N ALA A 8 4.37 -10.60 -14.75
CA ALA A 8 5.27 -10.90 -13.65
C ALA A 8 6.57 -10.10 -13.81
N ALA A 9 7.02 -9.45 -12.74
CA ALA A 9 8.29 -8.77 -12.67
C ALA A 9 9.30 -9.58 -11.85
N ALA A 10 10.59 -9.47 -12.17
CA ALA A 10 11.65 -10.18 -11.46
C ALA A 10 12.06 -9.48 -10.14
N THR A 11 11.78 -8.18 -10.02
CA THR A 11 12.15 -7.37 -8.85
C THR A 11 11.06 -6.36 -8.47
N SER A 12 11.06 -5.93 -7.21
CA SER A 12 10.18 -4.84 -6.74
C SER A 12 10.44 -3.54 -7.50
N ARG A 13 11.71 -3.26 -7.85
CA ARG A 13 12.10 -2.13 -8.69
C ARG A 13 11.34 -2.11 -10.02
N GLU A 14 11.26 -3.24 -10.70
CA GLU A 14 10.54 -3.35 -11.99
C GLU A 14 9.04 -3.09 -11.80
N VAL A 15 8.43 -3.61 -10.74
CA VAL A 15 7.03 -3.31 -10.38
C VAL A 15 6.84 -1.80 -10.20
N ALA A 16 7.71 -1.16 -9.41
CA ALA A 16 7.64 0.28 -9.17
C ALA A 16 7.82 1.10 -10.47
N ALA A 17 8.77 0.70 -11.33
CA ALA A 17 9.06 1.37 -12.59
C ALA A 17 7.91 1.29 -13.60
N ALA A 18 7.03 0.29 -13.49
CA ALA A 18 5.88 0.10 -14.37
C ALA A 18 4.54 0.59 -13.77
N SER A 19 4.51 0.98 -12.48
CA SER A 19 3.27 1.25 -11.75
C SER A 19 3.16 2.68 -11.25
N ASP A 20 1.95 3.23 -11.21
CA ASP A 20 1.65 4.50 -10.53
C ASP A 20 1.20 4.30 -9.08
N ILE A 21 0.63 3.12 -8.78
CA ILE A 21 0.22 2.69 -7.44
C ILE A 21 0.76 1.28 -7.24
N VAL A 22 1.48 1.05 -6.14
CA VAL A 22 2.02 -0.27 -5.76
C VAL A 22 1.38 -0.70 -4.44
N PHE A 23 0.74 -1.87 -4.43
CA PHE A 23 0.24 -2.48 -3.19
C PHE A 23 1.26 -3.51 -2.67
N ILE A 24 1.59 -3.45 -1.39
CA ILE A 24 2.40 -4.43 -0.68
C ILE A 24 1.48 -5.20 0.26
N CYS A 25 1.51 -6.52 0.21
CA CYS A 25 0.75 -7.39 1.12
C CYS A 25 1.65 -8.51 1.61
N VAL A 26 2.38 -8.26 2.70
CA VAL A 26 3.33 -9.21 3.31
C VAL A 26 3.07 -9.34 4.81
N THR A 27 3.98 -10.00 5.53
CA THR A 27 3.78 -10.36 6.95
C THR A 27 3.83 -9.17 7.91
N GLY A 28 4.68 -8.17 7.67
CA GLY A 28 4.77 -6.99 8.51
C GLY A 28 5.96 -6.09 8.16
N SER A 29 6.27 -5.15 9.07
CA SER A 29 7.23 -4.06 8.82
C SER A 29 8.59 -4.52 8.31
N ARG A 30 9.15 -5.63 8.81
CA ARG A 30 10.47 -6.09 8.38
C ARG A 30 10.49 -6.42 6.89
N GLU A 31 9.48 -7.13 6.40
CA GLU A 31 9.39 -7.52 5.00
C GLU A 31 9.02 -6.32 4.11
N VAL A 32 8.15 -5.43 4.60
CA VAL A 32 7.82 -4.17 3.94
C VAL A 32 9.07 -3.30 3.74
N GLU A 33 9.86 -3.11 4.80
CA GLU A 33 11.11 -2.36 4.73
C GLU A 33 12.12 -2.99 3.78
N ALA A 34 12.24 -4.32 3.78
CA ALA A 34 13.11 -5.04 2.85
C ALA A 34 12.67 -4.86 1.39
N ILE A 35 11.35 -4.90 1.11
CA ILE A 35 10.80 -4.65 -0.22
C ILE A 35 11.05 -3.22 -0.68
N ILE A 36 11.00 -2.25 0.23
CA ILE A 36 11.18 -0.84 -0.11
C ILE A 36 12.66 -0.48 -0.26
N ARG A 37 13.51 -0.87 0.71
CA ARG A 37 14.90 -0.41 0.86
C ARG A 37 15.93 -1.40 0.33
N GLY A 38 15.58 -2.68 0.21
CA GLY A 38 16.52 -3.73 -0.19
C GLY A 38 17.03 -3.55 -1.62
N PRO A 39 18.08 -4.29 -2.03
CA PRO A 39 18.59 -4.27 -3.39
C PRO A 39 17.49 -4.68 -4.40
N GLY A 40 17.29 -3.89 -5.44
CA GLY A 40 16.17 -4.09 -6.37
C GLY A 40 14.81 -3.82 -5.74
N GLY A 41 14.78 -3.06 -4.65
CA GLY A 41 13.59 -2.65 -3.92
C GLY A 41 12.81 -1.53 -4.62
N LEU A 42 11.63 -1.22 -4.10
CA LEU A 42 10.73 -0.23 -4.69
C LEU A 42 11.40 1.14 -4.85
N LYS A 43 12.22 1.59 -3.88
CA LYS A 43 12.89 2.90 -3.95
C LYS A 43 13.72 3.13 -5.20
N GLU A 44 14.26 2.07 -5.80
CA GLU A 44 15.08 2.16 -7.01
C GLU A 44 14.26 2.33 -8.31
N GLY A 45 12.93 2.15 -8.25
CA GLY A 45 12.04 2.23 -9.42
C GLY A 45 10.87 3.20 -9.27
N LEU A 46 10.60 3.69 -8.05
CA LEU A 46 9.50 4.64 -7.80
C LEU A 46 9.72 5.96 -8.53
N ARG A 47 8.64 6.52 -9.07
CA ARG A 47 8.62 7.80 -9.79
C ARG A 47 7.90 8.84 -8.94
N LYS A 48 8.30 10.11 -9.05
CA LYS A 48 7.56 11.21 -8.41
C LYS A 48 6.07 11.15 -8.79
N GLY A 49 5.20 11.25 -7.79
CA GLY A 49 3.75 11.14 -7.94
C GLY A 49 3.20 9.71 -7.87
N SER A 50 4.05 8.69 -7.72
CA SER A 50 3.57 7.33 -7.43
C SER A 50 3.09 7.22 -5.97
N VAL A 51 2.33 6.17 -5.69
CA VAL A 51 1.82 5.85 -4.35
C VAL A 51 2.21 4.41 -3.99
N VAL A 52 2.70 4.21 -2.78
CA VAL A 52 2.91 2.88 -2.20
C VAL A 52 1.88 2.67 -1.10
N VAL A 53 1.15 1.56 -1.17
CA VAL A 53 0.10 1.18 -0.21
C VAL A 53 0.53 -0.08 0.51
N ASP A 54 0.72 -0.01 1.82
CA ASP A 54 1.01 -1.16 2.67
C ASP A 54 -0.29 -1.73 3.24
N CYS A 55 -0.67 -2.90 2.74
CA CYS A 55 -1.84 -3.68 3.16
C CYS A 55 -1.52 -4.68 4.28
N SER A 56 -0.26 -4.73 4.72
CA SER A 56 0.21 -5.64 5.77
C SER A 56 -0.31 -5.21 7.14
N THR A 57 -0.02 -6.00 8.18
CA THR A 57 -0.14 -5.53 9.57
C THR A 57 1.24 -5.06 10.02
N SER A 58 1.49 -3.76 9.91
CA SER A 58 2.80 -3.15 10.18
C SER A 58 2.80 -2.26 11.43
N ASP A 59 4.00 -2.00 11.97
CA ASP A 59 4.24 -1.04 13.04
C ASP A 59 4.00 0.41 12.53
N PRO A 60 3.16 1.21 13.22
CA PRO A 60 2.95 2.62 12.90
C PRO A 60 4.23 3.48 12.89
N VAL A 61 5.23 3.16 13.71
CA VAL A 61 6.52 3.87 13.74
C VAL A 61 7.27 3.65 12.43
N SER A 62 7.35 2.40 11.98
CA SER A 62 7.95 2.06 10.68
C SER A 62 7.19 2.74 9.53
N THR A 63 5.86 2.74 9.60
CA THR A 63 4.97 3.38 8.62
C THR A 63 5.26 4.87 8.45
N VAL A 64 5.33 5.61 9.56
CA VAL A 64 5.62 7.06 9.54
C VAL A 64 7.04 7.33 9.04
N ALA A 65 8.02 6.50 9.41
CA ALA A 65 9.40 6.65 8.95
C ALA A 65 9.52 6.43 7.43
N LEU A 66 8.89 5.38 6.89
CA LEU A 66 8.83 5.10 5.46
C LEU A 66 8.08 6.20 4.71
N ALA A 67 7.00 6.73 5.27
CA ALA A 67 6.26 7.83 4.67
C ALA A 67 7.14 9.09 4.51
N ALA A 68 7.90 9.47 5.54
CA ALA A 68 8.82 10.61 5.46
C ALA A 68 9.93 10.39 4.42
N GLU A 69 10.50 9.17 4.39
CA GLU A 69 11.56 8.78 3.45
C GLU A 69 11.08 8.83 1.99
N LEU A 70 9.90 8.29 1.70
CA LEU A 70 9.32 8.30 0.36
C LEU A 70 8.81 9.68 -0.05
N LYS A 71 8.35 10.49 0.91
CA LYS A 71 7.94 11.87 0.62
C LYS A 71 9.08 12.72 0.10
N ALA A 72 10.31 12.48 0.56
CA ALA A 72 11.51 13.16 0.04
C ALA A 72 11.77 12.84 -1.45
N LEU A 73 11.22 11.75 -1.98
CA LEU A 73 11.25 11.37 -3.40
C LEU A 73 10.02 11.86 -4.17
N GLY A 74 9.09 12.53 -3.50
CA GLY A 74 7.81 12.94 -4.07
C GLY A 74 6.83 11.77 -4.25
N VAL A 75 6.96 10.72 -3.45
CA VAL A 75 6.11 9.52 -3.45
C VAL A 75 5.25 9.55 -2.19
N ASP A 76 3.96 9.23 -2.31
CA ASP A 76 3.08 9.09 -1.14
C ASP A 76 3.11 7.66 -0.62
N TYR A 77 3.10 7.50 0.71
CA TYR A 77 3.01 6.22 1.40
C TYR A 77 1.71 6.17 2.19
N VAL A 78 0.98 5.07 2.07
CA VAL A 78 -0.34 4.87 2.65
C VAL A 78 -0.37 3.51 3.33
N ASP A 79 -0.96 3.44 4.52
CA ASP A 79 -1.29 2.20 5.19
C ASP A 79 -2.77 1.86 4.99
N ALA A 80 -3.05 0.62 4.61
CA ALA A 80 -4.38 0.11 4.37
C ALA A 80 -4.51 -1.34 4.89
N PRO A 81 -4.21 -1.62 6.18
CA PRO A 81 -4.25 -2.98 6.72
C PRO A 81 -5.56 -3.68 6.43
N LEU A 82 -5.44 -4.92 5.97
CA LEU A 82 -6.57 -5.76 5.60
C LEU A 82 -7.19 -6.42 6.84
N SER A 83 -8.49 -6.60 6.79
CA SER A 83 -9.23 -7.49 7.71
C SER A 83 -10.08 -8.46 6.90
N ARG A 84 -10.59 -9.52 7.57
CA ARG A 84 -11.24 -10.72 6.98
C ARG A 84 -10.26 -11.82 6.58
N THR A 85 -10.77 -12.88 5.96
CA THR A 85 -10.04 -14.10 5.66
C THR A 85 -9.65 -14.16 4.17
N PRO A 86 -8.81 -15.12 3.76
CA PRO A 86 -8.51 -15.34 2.34
C PRO A 86 -9.75 -15.59 1.47
N LYS A 87 -10.86 -16.07 2.05
CA LYS A 87 -12.12 -16.23 1.32
C LYS A 87 -12.65 -14.87 0.85
N GLU A 88 -12.74 -13.89 1.74
CA GLU A 88 -13.21 -12.54 1.37
C GLU A 88 -12.21 -11.83 0.45
N ALA A 89 -10.91 -12.16 0.52
CA ALA A 89 -9.93 -11.69 -0.46
C ALA A 89 -10.26 -12.18 -1.87
N TRP A 90 -10.61 -13.47 -2.02
CA TRP A 90 -11.03 -14.05 -3.29
C TRP A 90 -12.35 -13.45 -3.81
N GLU A 91 -13.28 -13.16 -2.90
CA GLU A 91 -14.58 -12.58 -3.22
C GLU A 91 -14.52 -11.06 -3.48
N GLY A 92 -13.38 -10.40 -3.21
CA GLY A 92 -13.22 -8.95 -3.34
C GLY A 92 -13.99 -8.16 -2.28
N THR A 93 -14.24 -8.77 -1.12
CA THR A 93 -15.07 -8.22 -0.04
C THR A 93 -14.27 -7.99 1.24
N LEU A 94 -12.97 -7.69 1.13
CA LEU A 94 -12.14 -7.34 2.28
C LEU A 94 -12.62 -6.04 2.94
N ASP A 95 -12.24 -5.87 4.19
CA ASP A 95 -12.36 -4.58 4.89
C ASP A 95 -10.99 -3.89 4.88
N ALA A 96 -10.93 -2.64 4.44
CA ALA A 96 -9.72 -1.80 4.44
C ALA A 96 -9.88 -0.61 5.41
N MET A 97 -8.89 -0.44 6.29
CA MET A 97 -8.75 0.74 7.16
C MET A 97 -7.61 1.60 6.62
N VAL A 98 -7.92 2.71 5.97
CA VAL A 98 -6.93 3.47 5.20
C VAL A 98 -6.46 4.71 5.96
N GLY A 99 -5.17 4.80 6.24
CA GLY A 99 -4.48 6.01 6.72
C GLY A 99 -3.81 6.73 5.56
N ALA A 100 -4.36 7.87 5.13
CA ALA A 100 -3.85 8.64 4.00
C ALA A 100 -4.34 10.09 4.05
N PRO A 101 -3.58 11.08 3.55
CA PRO A 101 -4.11 12.42 3.35
C PRO A 101 -5.32 12.41 2.39
N ASP A 102 -6.34 13.23 2.64
CA ASP A 102 -7.57 13.36 1.83
C ASP A 102 -7.37 13.28 0.31
N PRO A 103 -6.46 14.06 -0.32
CA PRO A 103 -6.28 14.00 -1.77
C PRO A 103 -5.72 12.66 -2.25
N VAL A 104 -4.89 11.99 -1.43
CA VAL A 104 -4.33 10.67 -1.74
C VAL A 104 -5.40 9.59 -1.56
N PHE A 105 -6.19 9.66 -0.49
CA PHE A 105 -7.32 8.76 -0.26
C PHE A 105 -8.33 8.82 -1.42
N ALA A 106 -8.71 10.02 -1.87
CA ALA A 106 -9.63 10.20 -2.99
C ALA A 106 -9.13 9.54 -4.28
N ARG A 107 -7.81 9.59 -4.54
CA ARG A 107 -7.17 8.94 -5.68
C ARG A 107 -7.16 7.40 -5.54
N LEU A 108 -6.92 6.89 -4.34
CA LEU A 108 -6.81 5.44 -4.08
C LEU A 108 -8.15 4.73 -3.99
N LYS A 109 -9.19 5.41 -3.47
CA LYS A 109 -10.52 4.82 -3.23
C LYS A 109 -11.05 3.97 -4.39
N PRO A 110 -11.13 4.44 -5.66
CA PRO A 110 -11.66 3.63 -6.75
C PRO A 110 -10.83 2.36 -7.05
N VAL A 111 -9.55 2.35 -6.68
CA VAL A 111 -8.68 1.17 -6.83
C VAL A 111 -8.88 0.19 -5.67
N ILE A 112 -9.07 0.71 -4.45
CA ILE A 112 -9.36 -0.11 -3.26
C ILE A 112 -10.74 -0.77 -3.38
N GLU A 113 -11.72 -0.07 -3.97
CA GLU A 113 -13.08 -0.59 -4.23
C GLU A 113 -13.10 -1.83 -5.13
N THR A 114 -12.01 -2.16 -5.83
CA THR A 114 -11.94 -3.38 -6.67
C THR A 114 -11.67 -4.66 -5.87
N TRP A 115 -11.24 -4.54 -4.62
CA TRP A 115 -10.89 -5.69 -3.77
C TRP A 115 -11.42 -5.60 -2.33
N ALA A 116 -11.96 -4.44 -1.93
CA ALA A 116 -12.59 -4.24 -0.64
C ALA A 116 -14.09 -3.95 -0.78
N GLY A 117 -14.90 -4.65 0.04
CA GLY A 117 -16.34 -4.39 0.17
C GLY A 117 -16.65 -3.27 1.17
N ARG A 118 -15.73 -2.99 2.09
CA ARG A 118 -15.84 -1.87 3.04
C ARG A 118 -14.51 -1.15 3.15
N ILE A 119 -14.57 0.17 2.99
CA ILE A 119 -13.40 1.05 3.08
C ILE A 119 -13.71 2.11 4.12
N VAL A 120 -12.83 2.25 5.11
CA VAL A 120 -12.92 3.30 6.12
C VAL A 120 -11.66 4.14 6.04
N HIS A 121 -11.81 5.44 5.79
CA HIS A 121 -10.74 6.41 5.89
C HIS A 121 -10.57 6.79 7.36
N ILE A 122 -9.43 6.45 7.95
CA ILE A 122 -9.17 6.59 9.38
C ILE A 122 -8.61 7.97 9.73
N GLY A 123 -7.75 8.51 8.87
CA GLY A 123 -7.00 9.73 9.15
C GLY A 123 -5.77 9.80 8.24
N ASP A 124 -4.67 10.33 8.79
CA ASP A 124 -3.41 10.47 8.06
C ASP A 124 -2.61 9.15 8.02
N THR A 125 -1.52 9.14 7.25
CA THR A 125 -0.61 7.99 7.18
C THR A 125 -0.10 7.58 8.56
N GLY A 126 -0.26 6.31 8.89
CA GLY A 126 0.03 5.67 10.16
C GLY A 126 -1.22 5.34 10.98
N ASP A 127 -2.34 6.03 10.76
CA ASP A 127 -3.52 5.87 11.61
C ASP A 127 -4.29 4.58 11.34
N GLY A 128 -4.24 4.04 10.12
CA GLY A 128 -4.82 2.74 9.78
C GLY A 128 -4.11 1.61 10.54
N HIS A 129 -2.78 1.59 10.52
CA HIS A 129 -1.98 0.64 11.30
C HIS A 129 -2.17 0.82 12.82
N ARG A 130 -2.29 2.08 13.31
CA ARG A 130 -2.63 2.31 14.73
C ARG A 130 -3.96 1.69 15.09
N MET A 131 -5.01 1.98 14.31
CA MET A 131 -6.36 1.47 14.54
C MET A 131 -6.40 -0.06 14.52
N LYS A 132 -5.62 -0.69 13.64
CA LYS A 132 -5.55 -2.15 13.52
C LYS A 132 -4.95 -2.86 14.74
N LEU A 133 -4.11 -2.17 15.51
CA LEU A 133 -3.38 -2.71 16.67
C LEU A 133 -4.05 -2.41 18.02
N LEU A 134 -5.19 -1.72 18.02
CA LEU A 134 -6.05 -1.52 19.19
C LEU A 134 -6.92 -2.76 19.45
#